data_AF-A0A6B3I5Z7-F1
#
_entry.id   AF-A0A6B3I5Z7-F1
#
_cell.length_a   1.000
_cell.length_b   1.000
_cell.length_c   1.000
_cell.angle_alpha   90.00
_cell.angle_beta   90.00
_cell.angle_gamma   90.00
#
_symmetry.space_group_name_H-M   'P 1'
#
loop_
_entity.id
_entity.type
_entity.pdbx_description
1 polymer ?
#
loop_
_entity_poly.entity_id
_entity_poly.type
_entity_poly.pdbx_seq_one_letter_code
_entity_poly.pdbx_strand_id
1 'polypeptide(L)'
;CDRGGRPTGHLVEHAAMDLLTPLLPRPSLAERRAGLVELLLAMAATGLTGAHVMDLGDGSVPGFLAAVEEDTDLPVRLRLAPWCMPGAGKEALEELVRLQSEAGRLWRVGGVKFFMDGTVEGGTAWLEEADCHGQGTEAFWPDPAA
;
A
#
# COMPACT_ATOMS: atom_id res chain seq x y z
N CYS A 1 3.22 5.85 -23.36
CA CYS A 1 2.83 5.48 -24.74
C CYS A 1 4.06 5.19 -25.58
N ASP A 2 3.92 4.44 -26.68
CA ASP A 2 4.98 4.31 -27.67
C ASP A 2 5.21 5.64 -28.43
N ARG A 3 6.20 5.69 -29.33
CA ARG A 3 6.51 6.89 -30.13
C ARG A 3 5.34 7.35 -31.02
N GLY A 4 4.35 6.50 -31.27
CA GLY A 4 3.13 6.81 -32.01
C GLY A 4 1.94 7.19 -31.14
N GLY A 5 2.14 7.38 -29.83
CA GLY A 5 1.08 7.75 -28.90
C GLY A 5 0.18 6.60 -28.45
N ARG A 6 0.47 5.35 -28.81
CA ARG A 6 -0.33 4.19 -28.38
C ARG A 6 0.01 3.79 -26.93
N PRO A 7 -0.98 3.51 -26.06
CA PRO A 7 -0.72 2.99 -24.73
C PRO A 7 0.07 1.68 -24.79
N THR A 8 1.14 1.58 -24.00
CA THR A 8 2.04 0.39 -23.96
C THR A 8 1.57 -0.66 -22.95
N GLY A 9 0.58 -0.34 -22.12
CA GLY A 9 0.20 -1.14 -20.97
C GLY A 9 1.13 -0.98 -19.75
N HIS A 10 2.18 -0.17 -19.86
CA HIS A 10 3.04 0.18 -18.73
C HIS A 10 2.40 1.33 -17.94
N LEU A 11 2.17 1.10 -16.65
CA LEU A 11 1.63 2.08 -15.71
C LEU A 11 2.73 2.52 -14.77
N VAL A 12 2.89 3.84 -14.61
CA VAL A 12 3.92 4.45 -13.78
C VAL A 12 3.25 5.04 -12.55
N GLU A 13 3.52 4.42 -11.40
CA GLU A 13 3.06 4.84 -10.07
C GLU A 13 1.53 4.92 -9.89
N HIS A 14 1.10 5.38 -8.71
CA HIS A 14 -0.31 5.42 -8.30
C HIS A 14 -1.20 6.23 -9.24
N ALA A 15 -0.77 7.41 -9.68
CA ALA A 15 -1.59 8.26 -10.53
C ALA A 15 -2.02 7.57 -11.84
N ALA A 16 -1.17 6.70 -12.41
CA ALA A 16 -1.53 5.91 -13.58
C ALA A 16 -2.41 4.70 -13.22
N MET A 17 -2.14 4.04 -12.08
CA MET A 17 -2.92 2.90 -11.59
C MET A 17 -4.36 3.31 -11.21
N ASP A 18 -4.53 4.46 -10.58
CA ASP A 18 -5.83 4.98 -10.12
C ASP A 18 -6.82 5.23 -11.26
N LEU A 19 -6.32 5.47 -12.48
CA LEU A 19 -7.17 5.57 -13.68
C LEU A 19 -7.80 4.23 -14.07
N LEU A 20 -7.15 3.10 -13.73
CA LEU A 20 -7.62 1.76 -14.10
C LEU A 20 -8.28 1.02 -12.95
N THR A 21 -7.89 1.25 -11.71
CA THR A 21 -8.41 0.56 -10.51
C THR A 21 -9.95 0.47 -10.46
N PRO A 22 -10.73 1.52 -10.80
CA PRO A 22 -12.19 1.44 -10.81
C PRO A 22 -12.77 0.48 -11.85
N LEU A 23 -12.01 0.15 -12.90
CA LEU A 23 -12.42 -0.72 -14.00
C LEU A 23 -12.01 -2.18 -13.79
N LEU A 24 -11.16 -2.45 -12.78
CA LEU A 24 -10.70 -3.80 -12.51
C LEU A 24 -11.83 -4.65 -11.90
N PRO A 25 -12.00 -5.90 -12.36
CA PRO A 25 -12.93 -6.84 -11.74
C PRO A 25 -12.59 -7.01 -10.26
N ARG A 26 -13.59 -6.86 -9.39
CA ARG A 26 -13.44 -7.09 -7.95
C ARG A 26 -13.94 -8.49 -7.60
N PRO A 27 -13.08 -9.38 -7.08
CA PRO A 27 -13.54 -10.68 -6.58
C PRO A 27 -14.55 -10.48 -5.46
N SER A 28 -15.46 -11.43 -5.31
CA SER A 28 -16.43 -11.45 -4.22
C SER A 28 -15.74 -11.49 -2.86
N LEU A 29 -16.46 -11.12 -1.79
CA LEU A 29 -15.94 -11.19 -0.43
C LEU A 29 -15.46 -12.60 -0.06
N ALA A 30 -16.22 -13.62 -0.48
CA ALA A 30 -15.90 -15.03 -0.24
C ALA A 30 -14.59 -15.43 -0.93
N GLU A 31 -14.40 -15.06 -2.20
CA GLU A 31 -13.17 -15.34 -2.96
C GLU A 31 -11.96 -14.63 -2.34
N ARG A 32 -12.10 -13.35 -1.98
CA ARG A 32 -11.03 -12.57 -1.33
C ARG A 32 -10.61 -13.21 -0.01
N ARG A 33 -11.59 -13.66 0.79
CA ARG A 33 -11.33 -14.31 2.07
C ARG A 33 -10.60 -15.64 1.89
N ALA A 34 -11.12 -16.51 1.01
CA ALA A 34 -10.51 -17.80 0.73
C ALA A 34 -9.05 -17.62 0.27
N GLY A 35 -8.83 -16.70 -0.68
CA GLY A 35 -7.49 -16.38 -1.19
C GLY A 35 -6.54 -15.82 -0.12
N LEU A 36 -7.02 -14.95 0.77
CA LEU A 36 -6.20 -14.44 1.87
C LEU A 36 -5.76 -15.58 2.81
N VAL A 37 -6.71 -16.42 3.24
CA VAL A 37 -6.41 -17.51 4.17
C VAL A 37 -5.45 -18.52 3.54
N GLU A 38 -5.68 -18.89 2.28
CA GLU A 38 -4.78 -19.77 1.52
C GLU A 38 -3.35 -19.19 1.43
N LEU A 39 -3.23 -17.91 1.08
CA LEU A 39 -1.93 -17.22 1.01
C LEU A 39 -1.22 -17.23 2.37
N LEU A 40 -1.91 -16.85 3.44
CA LEU A 40 -1.32 -16.79 4.77
C LEU A 40 -0.95 -18.19 5.28
N LEU A 41 -1.73 -19.23 4.96
CA LEU A 41 -1.37 -20.61 5.25
C LEU A 41 -0.10 -21.03 4.52
N ALA A 42 0.02 -20.68 3.23
CA ALA A 42 1.23 -20.97 2.46
C ALA A 42 2.46 -20.24 3.04
N MET A 43 2.30 -18.98 3.46
CA MET A 43 3.36 -18.25 4.17
C MET A 43 3.74 -18.95 5.48
N ALA A 44 2.75 -19.33 6.29
CA ALA A 44 2.98 -20.04 7.56
C ALA A 44 3.70 -21.38 7.35
N ALA A 45 3.38 -22.12 6.29
CA ALA A 45 4.04 -23.38 5.94
C ALA A 45 5.54 -23.22 5.63
N THR A 46 5.98 -22.01 5.27
CA THR A 46 7.42 -21.69 5.10
C THR A 46 8.12 -21.24 6.38
N GLY A 47 7.40 -21.18 7.51
CA GLY A 47 7.92 -20.72 8.81
C GLY A 47 7.72 -19.22 9.07
N LEU A 48 7.04 -18.49 8.19
CA LEU A 48 6.69 -17.08 8.46
C LEU A 48 5.60 -17.01 9.53
N THR A 49 5.85 -16.23 10.59
CA THR A 49 4.92 -16.11 11.72
C THR A 49 4.38 -14.68 11.91
N GLY A 50 4.84 -13.74 11.09
CA GLY A 50 4.34 -12.38 11.05
C GLY A 50 4.67 -11.68 9.75
N ALA A 51 3.88 -10.68 9.39
CA ALA A 51 4.12 -9.81 8.25
C ALA A 51 3.78 -8.35 8.59
N HIS A 52 4.50 -7.43 7.95
CA HIS A 52 4.14 -6.02 7.97
C HIS A 52 3.42 -5.70 6.66
N VAL A 53 2.16 -5.30 6.77
CA VAL A 53 1.37 -4.84 5.63
C VAL A 53 1.57 -3.34 5.55
N MET A 54 2.39 -2.92 4.60
CA MET A 54 2.79 -1.52 4.43
C MET A 54 1.76 -0.77 3.57
N ASP A 55 0.46 -0.91 3.87
CA ASP A 55 -0.69 -0.22 3.26
C ASP A 55 -1.98 -0.54 4.05
N LEU A 56 -3.04 0.27 3.91
CA LEU A 56 -4.42 -0.04 4.30
C LEU A 56 -5.41 0.01 3.12
N GLY A 57 -4.92 0.21 1.89
CA GLY A 57 -5.75 0.39 0.70
C GLY A 57 -6.65 1.61 0.85
N ASP A 58 -7.94 1.42 0.56
CA ASP A 58 -9.00 2.42 0.75
C ASP A 58 -9.49 2.53 2.21
N GLY A 59 -8.73 2.00 3.17
CA GLY A 59 -9.11 1.92 4.58
C GLY A 59 -10.01 0.75 4.95
N SER A 60 -10.41 -0.10 3.99
CA SER A 60 -11.29 -1.25 4.25
C SER A 60 -10.57 -2.47 4.86
N VAL A 61 -9.23 -2.49 4.85
CA VAL A 61 -8.43 -3.65 5.30
C VAL A 61 -8.73 -4.08 6.75
N PRO A 62 -8.79 -3.18 7.76
CA PRO A 62 -9.12 -3.57 9.13
C PRO A 62 -10.47 -4.29 9.26
N GLY A 63 -11.51 -3.72 8.64
CA GLY A 63 -12.85 -4.33 8.64
C GLY A 63 -12.90 -5.66 7.90
N PHE A 64 -12.15 -5.80 6.79
CA PHE A 64 -12.03 -7.07 6.09
C PHE A 64 -11.34 -8.13 6.93
N LEU A 65 -10.23 -7.81 7.61
CA LEU A 65 -9.52 -8.74 8.48
C LEU A 65 -10.37 -9.14 9.70
N ALA A 66 -11.12 -8.20 10.29
CA ALA A 66 -12.08 -8.49 11.34
C ALA A 66 -13.15 -9.51 10.87
N ALA A 67 -13.71 -9.33 9.68
CA ALA A 67 -14.68 -10.26 9.11
C ALA A 67 -14.07 -11.65 8.81
N VAL A 68 -12.80 -11.73 8.40
CA VAL A 68 -12.11 -13.03 8.26
C VAL A 68 -12.01 -13.72 9.62
N GLU A 69 -11.66 -12.94 10.65
CA GLU A 69 -11.55 -13.40 12.03
C GLU A 69 -12.88 -13.87 12.65
N GLU A 70 -14.05 -13.60 12.05
CA GLU A 70 -15.33 -14.09 12.58
C GLU A 70 -15.47 -15.62 12.48
N ASP A 71 -14.96 -16.25 11.41
CA ASP A 71 -15.06 -17.72 11.24
C ASP A 71 -13.71 -18.46 11.11
N THR A 72 -12.57 -17.77 11.16
CA THR A 72 -11.25 -18.43 11.18
C THR A 72 -10.17 -17.59 11.85
N ASP A 73 -9.07 -18.19 12.29
CA ASP A 73 -7.91 -17.42 12.76
C ASP A 73 -6.95 -17.13 11.60
N LEU A 74 -6.34 -15.94 11.60
CA LEU A 74 -5.29 -15.62 10.63
C LEU A 74 -4.06 -16.54 10.86
N PRO A 75 -3.55 -17.24 9.84
CA PRO A 75 -2.38 -18.12 10.01
C PRO A 75 -1.08 -17.39 10.38
N VAL A 76 -1.02 -16.07 10.13
CA VAL A 76 0.15 -15.21 10.32
C VAL A 76 -0.28 -13.91 11.01
N ARG A 77 0.54 -13.38 11.93
CA ARG A 77 0.28 -12.10 12.59
C ARG A 77 0.53 -10.92 11.65
N LEU A 78 -0.42 -10.01 11.53
CA LEU A 78 -0.31 -8.85 10.63
C LEU A 78 -0.11 -7.55 11.41
N ARG A 79 0.92 -6.78 11.04
CA ARG A 79 1.12 -5.41 11.53
C ARG A 79 0.92 -4.44 10.38
N LEU A 80 -0.17 -3.68 10.45
CA LEU A 80 -0.57 -2.77 9.38
C LEU A 80 0.08 -1.40 9.59
N ALA A 81 0.47 -0.75 8.49
CA ALA A 81 1.04 0.58 8.48
C ALA A 81 0.41 1.40 7.34
N PRO A 82 -0.67 2.18 7.61
CA PRO A 82 -1.24 3.10 6.63
C PRO A 82 -0.21 4.11 6.11
N TRP A 83 -0.47 4.62 4.91
CA TRP A 83 0.40 5.61 4.30
C TRP A 83 0.19 7.00 4.89
N CYS A 84 1.30 7.70 5.11
CA CYS A 84 1.31 9.15 5.20
C CYS A 84 1.88 9.70 3.91
N MET A 85 1.05 10.39 3.14
CA MET A 85 1.43 10.99 1.87
C MET A 85 1.89 12.44 2.07
N PRO A 86 2.76 12.96 1.18
CA PRO A 86 3.08 14.39 1.15
C PRO A 86 1.82 15.26 1.15
N GLY A 87 1.86 16.35 1.91
CA GLY A 87 0.72 17.26 2.06
C GLY A 87 -0.35 16.80 3.06
N ALA A 88 -0.15 15.69 3.79
CA ALA A 88 -1.04 15.29 4.87
C ALA A 88 -1.18 16.40 5.93
N GLY A 89 -2.38 16.99 6.01
CA GLY A 89 -2.73 18.01 6.98
C GLY A 89 -2.99 17.44 8.37
N LYS A 90 -3.29 18.32 9.33
CA LYS A 90 -3.53 17.97 10.73
C LYS A 90 -4.60 16.88 10.89
N GLU A 91 -5.71 17.00 10.18
CA GLU A 91 -6.83 16.06 10.26
C GLU A 91 -6.44 14.66 9.78
N ALA A 92 -5.62 14.58 8.71
CA ALA A 92 -5.11 13.32 8.20
C ALA A 92 -4.12 12.67 9.19
N LEU A 93 -3.26 13.48 9.82
CA LEU A 93 -2.35 13.00 10.87
C LEU A 93 -3.11 12.51 12.11
N GLU A 94 -4.15 13.24 12.53
CA GLU A 94 -5.04 12.81 13.63
C GLU A 94 -5.75 11.50 13.32
N GLU A 95 -6.16 11.27 12.07
CA GLU A 95 -6.73 9.99 11.64
C GLU A 95 -5.69 8.87 11.73
N LEU A 96 -4.46 9.09 11.25
CA LEU A 96 -3.37 8.10 11.37
C LEU A 96 -3.08 7.74 12.83
N VAL A 97 -3.20 8.71 13.74
CA VAL A 97 -3.09 8.48 15.20
C VAL A 97 -4.27 7.67 15.72
N ARG A 98 -5.52 8.02 15.34
CA ARG A 98 -6.71 7.25 15.72
C ARG A 98 -6.61 5.79 15.29
N LEU A 99 -6.19 5.55 14.04
CA LEU A 99 -6.04 4.20 13.50
C LEU A 99 -5.10 3.32 14.33
N GLN A 100 -4.16 3.87 15.10
CA GLN A 100 -3.27 3.07 15.94
C GLN A 100 -4.00 2.28 17.04
N SER A 101 -5.27 2.60 17.35
CA SER A 101 -6.09 1.77 18.27
C SER A 101 -6.75 0.57 17.61
N GLU A 102 -6.73 0.46 16.27
CA GLU A 102 -7.39 -0.62 15.55
C GLU A 102 -6.60 -1.94 15.65
N ALA A 103 -7.29 -2.99 16.12
CA ALA A 103 -6.72 -4.33 16.24
C ALA A 103 -7.80 -5.42 16.24
N GLY A 104 -7.39 -6.61 15.82
CA GLY A 104 -8.10 -7.87 16.01
C GLY A 104 -7.28 -8.87 16.82
N ARG A 105 -7.58 -10.16 16.67
CA ARG A 105 -6.87 -11.21 17.42
C ARG A 105 -5.42 -11.36 16.96
N LEU A 106 -5.19 -11.35 15.65
CA LEU A 106 -3.90 -11.58 15.02
C LEU A 106 -3.50 -10.48 14.05
N TRP A 107 -4.20 -9.34 14.05
CA TRP A 107 -3.78 -8.15 13.34
C TRP A 107 -3.88 -6.89 14.21
N ARG A 108 -3.06 -5.89 13.90
CA ARG A 108 -3.17 -4.54 14.49
C ARG A 108 -2.59 -3.50 13.55
N VAL A 109 -3.10 -2.28 13.62
CA VAL A 109 -2.37 -1.12 13.13
C VAL A 109 -1.25 -0.85 14.13
N GLY A 110 -0.02 -0.68 13.64
CA GLY A 110 1.14 -0.53 14.50
C GLY A 110 2.25 0.29 13.89
N GLY A 111 1.92 1.24 13.04
CA GLY A 111 2.86 2.14 12.40
C GLY A 111 2.19 3.00 11.35
N VAL A 112 3.02 3.80 10.70
CA VAL A 112 2.67 4.61 9.54
C VAL A 112 3.83 4.48 8.56
N LYS A 113 3.53 4.23 7.28
CA LYS A 113 4.54 4.12 6.23
C LYS A 113 4.62 5.45 5.47
N PHE A 114 5.84 5.94 5.33
CA PHE A 114 6.18 7.09 4.51
C PHE A 114 6.90 6.60 3.25
N PHE A 115 6.69 7.25 2.11
CA PHE A 115 7.45 7.04 0.89
C PHE A 115 8.43 8.18 0.76
N MET A 116 9.74 7.94 0.77
CA MET A 116 10.68 9.03 0.53
C MET A 116 10.58 9.53 -0.92
N ASP A 117 10.42 8.59 -1.85
CA ASP A 117 10.43 8.77 -3.30
C ASP A 117 9.79 7.54 -3.99
N GLY A 118 9.90 7.47 -5.32
CA GLY A 118 9.45 6.36 -6.14
C GLY A 118 10.54 5.31 -6.38
N THR A 119 10.68 4.85 -7.62
CA THR A 119 11.62 3.78 -8.01
C THR A 119 12.58 4.25 -9.09
N VAL A 120 13.78 3.68 -9.12
CA VAL A 120 14.80 4.02 -10.13
C VAL A 120 14.33 3.57 -11.51
N GLU A 121 13.81 2.35 -11.61
CA GLU A 121 13.31 1.79 -12.87
C GLU A 121 12.07 2.53 -13.39
N GLY A 122 11.27 3.13 -12.49
CA GLY A 122 10.13 3.97 -12.84
C GLY A 122 10.49 5.40 -13.21
N GLY A 123 11.76 5.81 -13.04
CA GLY A 123 12.21 7.19 -13.27
C GLY A 123 11.68 8.19 -12.23
N THR A 124 11.28 7.71 -11.05
CA THR A 124 10.58 8.48 -10.00
C THR A 124 11.33 8.50 -8.66
N ALA A 125 12.47 7.81 -8.58
CA ALA A 125 13.38 7.91 -7.44
C ALA A 125 13.99 9.32 -7.35
N TRP A 126 14.29 9.75 -6.12
CA TRP A 126 14.95 11.01 -5.83
C TRP A 126 16.46 10.81 -5.70
N LEU A 127 17.19 11.36 -6.65
CA LEU A 127 18.62 11.16 -6.87
C LEU A 127 19.39 12.47 -6.65
N GLU A 128 20.64 12.34 -6.21
CA GLU A 128 21.56 13.47 -6.07
C GLU A 128 21.93 14.08 -7.43
N GLU A 129 22.13 13.23 -8.43
CA GLU A 129 22.37 13.60 -9.83
C GLU A 129 21.28 13.01 -10.73
N ALA A 130 20.98 13.70 -11.82
CA ALA A 130 19.99 13.23 -12.77
C ALA A 130 20.36 11.87 -13.39
N ASP A 131 19.36 11.05 -13.65
CA ASP A 131 19.54 9.75 -14.31
C ASP A 131 19.98 9.90 -15.79
N CYS A 132 20.12 8.78 -16.49
CA CYS A 132 20.49 8.78 -17.92
C CYS A 132 19.43 9.40 -18.86
N HIS A 133 18.26 9.74 -18.32
CA HIS A 133 17.17 10.45 -19.01
C HIS A 133 17.08 11.92 -18.60
N GLY A 134 17.94 12.40 -17.70
CA GLY A 134 17.93 13.77 -17.19
C GLY A 134 16.83 14.03 -16.16
N GLN A 135 16.33 12.99 -15.49
CA GLN A 135 15.21 13.05 -14.52
C GLN A 135 15.66 12.65 -13.11
N GLY A 136 14.75 12.72 -12.13
CA GLY A 136 14.95 12.17 -10.79
C GLY A 136 15.54 13.11 -9.74
N THR A 137 15.72 14.41 -10.02
CA THR A 137 16.30 15.36 -9.04
C THR A 137 15.27 16.10 -8.19
N GLU A 138 13.97 15.85 -8.41
CA GLU A 138 12.88 16.49 -7.68
C GLU A 138 12.46 15.64 -6.47
N ALA A 139 12.35 16.28 -5.31
CA ALA A 139 11.90 15.61 -4.09
C ALA A 139 10.40 15.32 -4.13
N PHE A 140 9.99 14.17 -3.60
CA PHE A 140 8.58 13.81 -3.49
C PHE A 140 7.85 14.58 -2.37
N TRP A 141 8.57 14.91 -1.28
CA TRP A 141 8.05 15.74 -0.21
C TRP A 141 8.37 17.22 -0.47
N PRO A 142 7.37 18.11 -0.44
CA PRO A 142 7.61 19.55 -0.59
C PRO A 142 8.39 20.10 0.60
N ASP A 143 9.13 21.18 0.37
CA ASP A 143 9.82 21.92 1.43
C ASP A 143 8.76 22.44 2.45
N PRO A 144 8.87 22.08 3.74
CA PRO A 144 7.94 22.55 4.77
C PRO A 144 7.92 24.08 4.95
N ALA A 145 8.94 24.79 4.46
CA ALA A 145 9.08 26.24 4.56
C ALA A 145 8.72 27.00 3.26
N ALA A 146 8.40 26.29 2.17
CA ALA A 146 8.02 26.91 0.90
C ALA A 146 6.62 27.50 0.88
#